data_AF-A0A1I5E1R5-F1
#
_entry.id   AF-A0A1I5E1R5-F1
#
_cell.length_a   1.000
_cell.length_b   1.000
_cell.length_c   1.000
_cell.angle_alpha   90.00
_cell.angle_beta   90.00
_cell.angle_gamma   90.00
#
_symmetry.space_group_name_H-M   'P 1'
#
loop_
_entity.id
_entity.type
_entity.pdbx_description
1 polymer ?
#
loop_
_entity_poly.entity_id
_entity_poly.type
_entity_poly.pdbx_seq_one_letter_code
_entity_poly.pdbx_strand_id
1 'polypeptide(L)'
;MNQLEIALKAENEKLQQKIQLMQSISTRDKFHAYFFKICNNYTTRKDAFEYLNTLYAEYFGSELFATYAAFRMYYSRKSIKR
;
A
#
# COMPACT_ATOMS: atom_id res chain seq x y z
N MET A 1 -34.22 -3.89 -7.65
CA MET A 1 -32.80 -4.17 -7.93
C MET A 1 -32.67 -5.67 -8.12
N ASN A 2 -32.32 -6.13 -9.33
CA ASN A 2 -32.12 -7.53 -9.68
C ASN A 2 -30.86 -8.08 -8.96
N GLN A 3 -30.82 -9.38 -8.67
CA GLN A 3 -29.64 -10.07 -8.13
C GLN A 3 -28.37 -9.81 -8.95
N LEU A 4 -28.49 -9.66 -10.27
CA LEU A 4 -27.37 -9.26 -11.14
C LEU A 4 -26.88 -7.84 -10.87
N GLU A 5 -27.79 -6.89 -10.63
CA GLU A 5 -27.45 -5.49 -10.31
C GLU A 5 -26.77 -5.38 -8.93
N ILE A 6 -27.20 -6.19 -7.95
CA ILE A 6 -26.57 -6.27 -6.62
C ILE A 6 -25.14 -6.81 -6.75
N ALA A 7 -24.94 -7.89 -7.52
CA ALA A 7 -23.63 -8.47 -7.76
C ALA A 7 -22.69 -7.49 -8.48
N LEU A 8 -23.17 -6.81 -9.52
CA LEU A 8 -22.42 -5.78 -10.25
C LEU A 8 -22.03 -4.61 -9.35
N LYS A 9 -22.95 -4.16 -8.47
CA LYS A 9 -22.65 -3.08 -7.53
C LYS A 9 -21.55 -3.49 -6.54
N ALA A 10 -21.63 -4.69 -5.98
CA ALA A 10 -20.61 -5.20 -5.07
C ALA A 10 -19.24 -5.32 -5.76
N GLU A 11 -19.20 -5.75 -7.03
CA GLU A 11 -17.96 -5.84 -7.79
C GLU A 11 -17.37 -4.45 -8.10
N ASN A 12 -18.23 -3.50 -8.48
CA ASN A 12 -17.80 -2.11 -8.69
C ASN A 12 -17.23 -1.49 -7.40
N GLU A 13 -17.83 -1.74 -6.24
CA GLU A 13 -17.33 -1.27 -4.95
C GLU A 13 -15.95 -1.87 -4.62
N LYS A 14 -15.75 -3.17 -4.86
CA LYS A 14 -14.44 -3.83 -4.70
C LYS A 14 -13.39 -3.23 -5.62
N LEU A 15 -13.72 -3.02 -6.89
CA LEU A 15 -12.80 -2.42 -7.87
C LEU A 15 -12.43 -0.99 -7.48
N GLN A 16 -13.39 -0.20 -7.00
CA GLN A 16 -13.13 1.15 -6.50
C GLN A 16 -12.20 1.16 -5.28
N GLN A 17 -12.42 0.26 -4.32
CA GLN A 17 -11.53 0.10 -3.17
C GLN A 17 -10.11 -0.27 -3.61
N LYS A 18 -9.97 -1.18 -4.56
CA LYS A 18 -8.67 -1.57 -5.14
C LYS A 18 -7.98 -0.38 -5.80
N ILE A 19 -8.69 0.40 -6.63
CA ILE A 19 -8.15 1.60 -7.27
C ILE A 19 -7.68 2.62 -6.24
N GLN A 20 -8.47 2.88 -5.20
CA GLN A 20 -8.09 3.81 -4.12
C GLN A 20 -6.83 3.34 -3.39
N LEU A 21 -6.75 2.04 -3.08
CA LEU A 21 -5.58 1.45 -2.44
C LEU A 21 -4.34 1.57 -3.32
N MET A 22 -4.43 1.21 -4.61
CA MET A 22 -3.36 1.41 -5.58
C MET A 22 -2.91 2.87 -5.64
N GLN A 23 -3.85 3.82 -5.72
CA GLN A 23 -3.55 5.25 -5.73
C GLN A 23 -2.89 5.73 -4.45
N SER A 24 -3.17 5.10 -3.31
CA SER A 24 -2.59 5.43 -2.00
C SER A 24 -1.17 4.91 -1.79
N ILE A 25 -0.69 4.02 -2.66
CA ILE A 25 0.66 3.44 -2.57
C ILE A 25 1.48 3.63 -3.86
N SER A 26 0.92 4.25 -4.91
CA SER A 26 1.48 4.29 -6.27
C SER A 26 2.84 5.00 -6.44
N THR A 27 3.36 5.66 -5.41
CA THR A 27 4.66 6.34 -5.44
C THR A 27 5.38 6.09 -4.13
N ARG A 28 6.71 6.25 -4.11
CA ARG A 28 7.51 6.10 -2.88
C ARG A 28 7.01 6.96 -1.72
N ASP A 29 6.58 8.18 -2.01
CA ASP A 29 6.05 9.11 -1.01
C ASP A 29 4.71 8.66 -0.44
N LYS A 30 3.82 8.19 -1.31
CA LYS A 30 2.51 7.69 -0.93
C LYS A 30 2.60 6.35 -0.18
N PHE A 31 3.42 5.43 -0.68
CA PHE A 31 3.77 4.18 0.00
C PHE A 31 4.26 4.45 1.42
N HIS A 32 5.18 5.40 1.55
CA HIS A 32 5.71 5.81 2.84
C HIS A 32 4.62 6.37 3.77
N ALA A 33 3.80 7.31 3.29
CA ALA A 33 2.70 7.86 4.08
C ALA A 33 1.71 6.77 4.51
N TYR A 34 1.38 5.85 3.61
CA TYR A 34 0.49 4.74 3.87
C TYR A 34 1.08 3.75 4.89
N PHE A 35 2.37 3.46 4.80
CA PHE A 35 3.09 2.65 5.79
C PHE A 35 2.90 3.18 7.21
N PHE A 36 3.10 4.47 7.45
CA PHE A 36 2.92 5.06 8.78
C PHE A 36 1.46 5.08 9.25
N LYS A 37 0.50 5.05 8.32
CA LYS A 37 -0.92 4.93 8.64
C LYS A 37 -1.26 3.54 9.17
N ILE A 38 -0.65 2.49 8.61
CA ILE A 38 -0.99 1.10 8.93
C ILE A 38 -0.03 0.42 9.91
N CYS A 39 1.17 0.96 10.14
CA CYS A 39 2.24 0.25 10.84
C CYS A 39 1.89 -0.15 12.29
N ASN A 40 0.96 0.54 12.92
CA ASN A 40 0.50 0.23 14.28
C ASN A 40 -0.49 -0.95 14.32
N ASN A 41 -0.99 -1.41 13.17
CA ASN A 41 -1.88 -2.56 13.07
C ASN A 41 -1.11 -3.89 12.98
N TYR A 42 0.22 -3.85 12.99
CA TYR A 42 1.10 -5.01 12.85
C TYR A 42 2.01 -5.13 14.08
N THR A 43 2.41 -6.36 14.38
CA THR A 43 3.32 -6.66 15.50
C THR A 43 4.64 -5.92 15.37
N THR A 44 5.21 -5.88 14.17
CA THR A 44 6.42 -5.12 13.90
C THR A 44 6.29 -4.22 12.68
N ARG A 45 7.11 -3.16 12.67
CA ARG A 45 7.26 -2.29 11.49
C ARG A 45 7.80 -3.04 10.28
N LYS A 46 8.52 -4.14 10.48
CA LYS A 46 9.02 -4.98 9.39
C LYS A 46 7.86 -5.74 8.75
N ASP A 47 6.96 -6.31 9.55
CA ASP A 47 5.77 -7.02 9.05
C ASP A 47 4.85 -6.08 8.26
N ALA A 48 4.62 -4.86 8.76
CA ALA A 48 3.86 -3.84 8.05
C ALA A 48 4.51 -3.47 6.70
N PHE A 49 5.84 -3.42 6.65
CA PHE A 49 6.58 -3.17 5.41
C PHE A 49 6.46 -4.34 4.43
N GLU A 50 6.67 -5.57 4.89
CA GLU A 50 6.59 -6.77 4.05
C GLU A 50 5.20 -6.95 3.45
N TYR A 51 4.16 -6.75 4.26
CA TYR A 51 2.78 -6.72 3.80
C TYR A 51 2.57 -5.67 2.70
N LEU A 52 2.99 -4.42 2.95
CA LEU A 52 2.77 -3.32 2.02
C LEU A 52 3.59 -3.48 0.73
N ASN A 53 4.81 -4.02 0.81
CA ASN A 53 5.68 -4.26 -0.33
C ASN A 53 5.15 -5.42 -1.19
N THR A 54 4.59 -6.46 -0.56
CA THR A 54 3.87 -7.55 -1.24
C THR A 54 2.64 -7.03 -1.96
N LEU A 55 1.82 -6.21 -1.27
CA LEU A 55 0.64 -5.58 -1.85
C LEU A 55 0.99 -4.67 -3.04
N TYR A 56 2.10 -3.93 -2.94
CA TYR A 56 2.61 -3.13 -4.05
C TYR A 56 3.03 -4.04 -5.23
N ALA A 57 3.74 -5.13 -4.97
CA ALA A 57 4.12 -6.07 -6.02
C ALA A 57 2.90 -6.72 -6.71
N GLU A 58 1.85 -7.05 -5.96
CA GLU A 58 0.59 -7.58 -6.51
C GLU A 58 -0.06 -6.60 -7.49
N TYR A 59 0.02 -5.29 -7.23
CA TYR A 59 -0.63 -4.27 -8.04
C TYR A 59 0.21 -3.68 -9.16
N PHE A 60 1.54 -3.66 -9.00
CA PHE A 60 2.45 -3.00 -9.92
C PHE A 60 3.50 -3.94 -10.54
N GLY A 61 3.44 -5.25 -10.24
CA GLY A 61 4.26 -6.29 -10.85
C GLY A 61 5.70 -6.36 -10.34
N SER A 62 6.08 -5.55 -9.36
CA SER A 62 7.41 -5.58 -8.74
C SER A 62 7.39 -4.95 -7.35
N GLU A 63 8.28 -5.41 -6.46
CA GLU A 63 8.49 -4.77 -5.16
C GLU A 63 9.04 -3.35 -5.33
N LEU A 64 8.57 -2.41 -4.50
CA LEU A 64 9.04 -1.03 -4.56
C LEU A 64 10.42 -0.84 -3.92
N PHE A 65 10.70 -1.61 -2.88
CA PHE A 65 11.97 -1.61 -2.15
C PHE A 65 12.48 -3.04 -2.02
N ALA A 66 13.77 -3.25 -2.29
CA ALA A 66 14.38 -4.57 -2.19
C ALA A 66 14.45 -5.12 -0.76
N THR A 67 14.52 -4.24 0.26
CA THR A 67 14.57 -4.64 1.67
C THR A 67 13.97 -3.57 2.57
N TYR A 68 13.61 -3.98 3.79
CA TYR A 68 13.21 -3.03 4.86
C TYR A 68 14.32 -2.02 5.18
N ALA A 69 15.60 -2.43 5.10
CA ALA A 69 16.73 -1.53 5.30
C ALA A 69 16.78 -0.42 4.23
N ALA A 70 16.58 -0.78 2.95
CA ALA A 70 16.51 0.19 1.86
C ALA A 70 15.35 1.19 2.05
N PHE A 71 14.19 0.70 2.48
CA PHE A 71 13.04 1.55 2.83
C PHE A 71 13.38 2.52 3.97
N ARG A 72 14.00 2.06 5.06
CA ARG A 72 14.41 2.92 6.17
C ARG A 72 15.42 3.98 5.74
N MET A 73 16.40 3.64 4.90
CA MET A 73 17.37 4.60 4.38
C MET A 73 16.70 5.70 3.54
N TYR A 74 15.72 5.32 2.71
CA TYR A 74 14.94 6.27 1.94
C TYR A 74 14.20 7.27 2.85
N TYR A 75 13.53 6.76 3.89
CA TYR A 75 12.85 7.61 4.87
C TYR A 75 13.80 8.52 5.66
N SER A 76 14.88 7.97 6.23
CA SER A 76 15.83 8.75 7.04
C SER A 76 16.47 9.89 6.24
N ARG A 77 16.73 9.69 4.94
CA ARG A 77 17.21 10.76 4.05
C ARG A 77 16.17 11.85 3.82
N LYS A 78 14.88 11.52 3.88
CA LYS A 78 13.78 12.47 3.72
C LYS A 78 13.53 13.28 4.99
N SER A 79 13.69 12.68 6.18
CA SER A 79 13.53 13.39 7.45
C SER A 79 14.62 14.43 7.71
N ILE A 80 15.82 14.25 7.14
CA ILE A 80 16.95 15.21 7.27
C ILE A 80 16.75 16.46 6.39
N LYS A 81 15.87 16.40 5.38
CA LYS A 81 15.61 17.50 4.43
C LYS A 81 14.41 18.39 4.80
N ARG A 82 13.89 18.27 6.03
CA ARG A 82 12.83 19.12 6.59
C ARG A 82 13.37 19.86 7.79
#